data_AF-A0A661JEK6-F1
#
_entry.id   AF-A0A661JEK6-F1
#
_cell.length_a   1.000
_cell.length_b   1.000
_cell.length_c   1.000
_cell.angle_alpha   90.00
_cell.angle_beta   90.00
_cell.angle_gamma   90.00
#
_symmetry.space_group_name_H-M   'P 1'
#
loop_
_entity.id
_entity.type
_entity.pdbx_description
1 polymer ?
#
loop_
_entity_poly.entity_id
_entity_poly.type
_entity_poly.pdbx_seq_one_letter_code
_entity_poly.pdbx_strand_id
1 'polypeptide(L)' 'SLLRVADPFDPSQNIEAGVKYLKHLLVKFRDLTLALAAYNAGEGIVEELGAVPDYPETRAYVQKVLRYYSRFRRSYAR' A
#
# COMPACT_ATOMS: atom_id res chain seq x y z
N SER A 1 -5.33 -14.10 -13.22
CA SER A 1 -4.42 -13.56 -12.20
C SER A 1 -4.54 -12.03 -12.17
N LEU A 2 -4.78 -11.45 -10.98
CA LEU A 2 -4.96 -10.01 -10.74
C LEU A 2 -3.72 -9.18 -11.08
N LEU A 3 -2.53 -9.79 -11.03
CA LEU A 3 -1.25 -9.10 -11.13
C LEU A 3 -0.53 -9.31 -12.46
N ARG A 4 -0.82 -10.41 -13.20
CA ARG A 4 -0.19 -10.78 -14.50
C ARG A 4 1.30 -10.42 -14.58
N VAL A 5 2.07 -10.81 -13.56
CA VAL A 5 3.53 -10.66 -13.54
C VAL A 5 4.14 -11.94 -14.10
N ALA A 6 4.91 -11.83 -15.18
CA ALA A 6 5.75 -12.90 -15.69
C ALA A 6 7.12 -12.90 -15.00
N ASP A 7 7.65 -11.72 -14.70
CA ASP A 7 8.90 -11.53 -13.95
C ASP A 7 8.74 -10.41 -12.91
N PRO A 8 8.75 -10.70 -11.59
CA PRO A 8 8.63 -9.69 -10.55
C PRO A 8 9.89 -8.82 -10.37
N PHE A 9 11.01 -9.21 -10.99
CA PHE A 9 12.26 -8.44 -11.00
C PHE A 9 12.36 -7.50 -12.20
N ASP A 10 11.50 -7.65 -13.22
CA ASP A 10 11.33 -6.62 -14.24
C ASP A 10 10.71 -5.36 -13.59
N PRO A 11 11.40 -4.21 -13.63
CA PRO A 11 10.94 -3.01 -12.93
C PRO A 11 9.57 -2.52 -13.38
N SER A 12 9.25 -2.68 -14.67
CA SER A 12 7.98 -2.21 -15.24
C SER A 12 6.82 -3.08 -14.75
N GLN A 13 6.97 -4.39 -14.81
CA GLN A 13 5.97 -5.34 -14.30
C GLN A 13 5.79 -5.22 -12.79
N ASN A 14 6.88 -5.00 -12.05
CA ASN A 14 6.85 -4.81 -10.59
C ASN A 14 6.01 -3.59 -10.21
N ILE A 15 6.27 -2.44 -10.85
CA ILE A 15 5.52 -1.19 -10.62
C ILE A 15 4.06 -1.37 -11.01
N GLU A 16 3.78 -1.97 -12.17
CA GLU A 16 2.41 -2.17 -12.64
C GLU A 16 1.59 -3.03 -11.67
N ALA A 17 2.15 -4.15 -11.23
CA ALA A 17 1.48 -5.05 -10.29
C ALA A 17 1.30 -4.40 -8.91
N GLY A 18 2.33 -3.73 -8.40
CA GLY A 18 2.26 -3.01 -7.12
C GLY A 18 1.18 -1.94 -7.13
N VAL A 19 1.09 -1.13 -8.19
CA VAL A 19 0.06 -0.09 -8.32
C VAL A 19 -1.34 -0.69 -8.44
N LYS A 20 -1.51 -1.78 -9.21
CA LYS A 20 -2.80 -2.48 -9.30
C LYS A 20 -3.24 -3.03 -7.95
N TYR A 21 -2.32 -3.64 -7.21
CA TYR A 21 -2.62 -4.17 -5.88
C TYR A 21 -2.97 -3.05 -4.89
N LEU A 22 -2.20 -1.97 -4.87
CA LEU A 22 -2.52 -0.81 -4.03
C LEU A 22 -3.88 -0.21 -4.37
N LYS A 23 -4.24 -0.10 -5.65
CA LYS A 23 -5.57 0.35 -6.09
C LYS A 23 -6.69 -0.56 -5.58
N HIS A 24 -6.51 -1.88 -5.65
CA HIS A 24 -7.46 -2.84 -5.08
C HIS A 24 -7.68 -2.59 -3.58
N LEU A 25 -6.61 -2.43 -2.81
CA LEU A 25 -6.70 -2.19 -1.36
C LEU A 25 -7.37 -0.85 -1.04
N LEU A 26 -7.08 0.21 -1.81
CA LEU A 26 -7.74 1.51 -1.64
C LEU A 26 -9.25 1.43 -1.87
N VAL A 27 -9.69 0.65 -2.86
CA VAL A 27 -11.13 0.43 -3.12
C VAL A 27 -11.76 -0.40 -1.99
N LYS A 28 -11.06 -1.44 -1.52
CA LYS A 28 -11.54 -2.35 -0.47
C LYS A 28 -11.70 -1.64 0.88
N PHE A 29 -10.66 -0.95 1.36
CA PHE A 29 -10.64 -0.36 2.69
C PHE A 29 -11.23 1.05 2.75
N ARG A 30 -11.22 1.80 1.62
CA ARG A 30 -11.65 3.21 1.54
C ARG A 30 -10.96 4.15 2.56
N ASP A 31 -9.87 3.69 3.13
CA ASP A 31 -9.04 4.39 4.08
C ASP A 31 -7.58 4.19 3.67
N LEU A 32 -6.86 5.30 3.50
CA LEU A 32 -5.47 5.26 3.03
C LEU A 32 -4.54 4.57 4.04
N THR A 33 -4.79 4.77 5.34
CA THR A 33 -3.98 4.19 6.41
C THR A 33 -4.15 2.67 6.43
N LEU A 34 -5.38 2.18 6.36
CA LEU A 34 -5.67 0.74 6.31
C LEU A 34 -5.16 0.09 5.02
N ALA A 35 -5.31 0.75 3.87
CA ALA A 35 -4.79 0.24 2.61
C ALA A 35 -3.26 0.10 2.63
N LEU A 36 -2.54 1.06 3.22
CA LEU A 36 -1.08 0.98 3.37
C LEU A 36 -0.66 -0.11 4.36
N ALA A 37 -1.40 -0.27 5.47
CA ALA A 37 -1.15 -1.36 6.41
C ALA A 37 -1.35 -2.72 5.74
N ALA A 38 -2.43 -2.88 4.97
CA ALA A 38 -2.76 -4.12 4.25
C ALA A 38 -1.74 -4.44 3.14
N TYR A 39 -1.16 -3.43 2.51
CA TYR A 39 -0.11 -3.62 1.52
C TYR A 39 1.16 -4.23 2.13
N ASN A 40 1.51 -3.88 3.38
CA ASN A 40 2.71 -4.37 4.06
C ASN A 40 2.46 -5.64 4.89
N ALA A 41 1.40 -5.67 5.70
CA ALA A 41 1.10 -6.77 6.61
C ALA A 41 0.21 -7.87 6.01
N GLY A 42 -0.33 -7.65 4.81
CA GLY A 42 -1.35 -8.49 4.19
C GLY A 42 -2.77 -8.03 4.52
N GLU A 43 -3.68 -8.14 3.55
CA GLU A 43 -5.04 -7.61 3.71
C GLU A 43 -5.91 -8.39 4.71
N GLY A 44 -5.66 -9.68 4.90
CA GLY A 44 -6.47 -10.53 5.78
C GLY A 44 -6.44 -10.08 7.25
N ILE A 45 -5.25 -9.80 7.79
CA ILE A 45 -5.12 -9.36 9.19
C ILE A 45 -5.71 -7.95 9.41
N VAL A 46 -5.58 -7.06 8.44
CA VAL A 46 -6.13 -5.71 8.53
C VAL A 46 -7.66 -5.72 8.41
N GLU A 47 -8.20 -6.62 7.58
CA GLU A 47 -9.64 -6.85 7.46
C GLU A 47 -10.22 -7.44 8.75
N GLU A 48 -9.56 -8.44 9.35
CA GLU A 48 -9.98 -9.03 10.63
C GLU A 48 -9.98 -8.01 11.77
N LEU A 49 -8.92 -7.21 11.89
CA LEU A 49 -8.80 -6.24 12.98
C LEU A 49 -9.60 -4.95 12.74
N GLY A 50 -9.88 -4.60 11.48
CA GLY A 50 -10.38 -3.28 11.11
C GLY A 50 -9.43 -2.13 11.47
N ALA A 51 -8.14 -2.44 11.70
CA ALA A 51 -7.16 -1.53 12.26
C ALA A 51 -5.74 -1.88 11.77
N VAL A 52 -4.80 -0.95 11.98
CA VAL A 52 -3.37 -1.21 11.75
C VAL A 52 -2.87 -2.21 12.79
N PRO A 53 -2.33 -3.38 12.39
CA PRO A 53 -1.79 -4.37 13.31
C PRO A 53 -0.69 -3.78 14.20
N ASP A 54 -0.50 -4.32 15.40
CA ASP A 54 0.56 -3.89 16.32
C ASP A 54 1.93 -4.46 15.96
N TYR A 55 2.27 -4.40 14.67
CA TYR A 55 3.58 -4.76 14.15
C TYR A 55 4.41 -3.48 14.03
N PRO A 56 5.56 -3.38 14.76
CA PRO A 56 6.40 -2.21 14.71
C PRO A 56 6.82 -1.83 13.28
N GLU A 57 7.09 -2.83 12.44
CA GLU A 57 7.42 -2.64 11.02
C GLU A 57 6.27 -1.98 10.26
N THR A 58 5.04 -2.51 10.37
CA THR A 58 3.87 -1.99 9.65
C THR A 58 3.51 -0.58 10.08
N ARG A 59 3.57 -0.29 11.39
CA ARG A 59 3.37 1.08 11.90
C ARG A 59 4.43 2.04 11.33
N ALA A 60 5.69 1.64 11.31
CA ALA A 60 6.77 2.44 10.74
C ALA A 60 6.63 2.64 9.22
N TYR A 61 6.21 1.59 8.50
CA TYR A 61 5.94 1.62 7.06
C TYR A 61 4.85 2.65 6.73
N VAL A 62 3.69 2.55 7.39
CA VAL A 62 2.55 3.46 7.18
C VAL A 62 2.98 4.91 7.42
N GLN A 63 3.65 5.19 8.55
CA GLN A 63 4.14 6.54 8.87
C GLN A 63 5.12 7.07 7.81
N LYS A 64 6.06 6.23 7.37
CA LYS A 64 7.05 6.58 6.34
C LYS A 64 6.38 6.95 5.01
N VAL A 65 5.43 6.13 4.55
CA VAL A 65 4.76 6.35 3.26
C VAL A 65 3.86 7.59 3.32
N LEU A 66 3.08 7.79 4.38
CA LEU A 66 2.24 8.99 4.53
C LEU A 66 3.07 10.28 4.56
N ARG A 67 4.26 10.25 5.19
CA ARG A 67 5.20 11.38 5.17
C ARG A 67 5.65 11.71 3.74
N TYR A 68 6.05 10.71 2.95
CA TYR A 68 6.43 10.91 1.56
C TYR A 68 5.26 11.38 0.71
N TYR A 69 4.08 10.76 0.84
CA TYR A 69 2.87 11.14 0.13
C TYR A 69 2.52 12.62 0.37
N SER A 70 2.54 13.04 1.64
CA SER A 70 2.29 14.43 2.04
C SER A 70 3.32 15.40 1.43
N ARG A 71 4.60 15.02 1.40
CA ARG A 71 5.67 15.81 0.79
C ARG A 71 5.48 15.93 -0.73
N PHE A 72 5.29 14.82 -1.43
CA PHE A 72 5.11 14.80 -2.88
C PHE A 72 3.86 15.54 -3.30
N ARG A 73 2.73 15.34 -2.60
CA ARG A 73 1.49 16.07 -2.89
C ARG A 73 1.67 17.58 -2.79
N ARG A 74 2.46 18.09 -1.83
CA ARG A 74 2.78 19.52 -1.77
C ARG A 74 3.69 19.98 -2.90
N SER A 75 4.67 19.16 -3.30
CA SER A 75 5.61 19.48 -4.38
C SER A 75 4.96 19.51 -5.76
N TYR A 76 4.00 18.62 -6.03
CA TYR A 76 3.28 18.53 -7.31
C TYR A 76 2.01 19.39 -7.38
N ALA A 77 1.59 20.01 -6.27
CA ALA A 77 0.50 20.98 -6.23
C ALA A 77 0.97 22.43 -6.47
N ARG A 78 2.28 22.62 -6.66
CA ARG A 78 2.88 23.86 -7.18
C ARG A 78 3.10 23.70 -8.67
#